data_AF-A0A6B3EBK8-F1
#
_entry.id   AF-A0A6B3EBK8-F1
#
_cell.length_a   1.000
_cell.length_b   1.000
_cell.length_c   1.000
_cell.angle_alpha   90.00
_cell.angle_beta   90.00
_cell.angle_gamma   90.00
#
_symmetry.space_group_name_H-M   'P 1'
#
loop_
_entity.id
_entity.type
_entity.pdbx_description
1 polymer ?
#
loop_
_entity_poly.entity_id
_entity_poly.type
_entity_poly.pdbx_seq_one_letter_code
_entity_poly.pdbx_strand_id
1 'polypeptide(L)'
;AREVPCPKMTKPADRLAFVRNEFRTTGRSATPEACQTLVDAIGSDLRELAAAVSQLTADVEGTIDEAIVGRYYTGRAETSSFTVADRAVEGRAAEALEALRWSLSTGVAPVMITSALAQGVRAIGKLSSARGGRPADLARELGMPPWKIDRVR
;
A
#
# COMPACT_ATOMS: atom_id res chain seq x y z
N ALA A 1 -17.79 -27.30 -21.09
CA ALA A 1 -17.54 -25.86 -20.92
C ALA A 1 -16.02 -25.64 -20.88
N ARG A 2 -15.50 -24.60 -21.53
CA ARG A 2 -14.06 -24.28 -21.48
C ARG A 2 -13.78 -23.55 -20.17
N GLU A 3 -13.02 -24.17 -19.29
CA GLU A 3 -12.58 -23.57 -18.04
C GLU A 3 -11.28 -22.79 -18.29
N VAL A 4 -11.20 -21.57 -17.75
CA VAL A 4 -9.98 -20.74 -17.81
C VAL A 4 -9.56 -20.48 -16.37
N PRO A 5 -8.41 -21.03 -15.92
CA PRO A 5 -7.94 -20.79 -14.56
C PRO A 5 -7.49 -19.34 -14.41
N CYS A 6 -8.07 -18.63 -13.44
CA CYS A 6 -7.73 -17.24 -13.09
C CYS A 6 -7.17 -17.15 -11.67
N PRO A 7 -5.98 -17.73 -11.40
CA PRO A 7 -5.40 -17.71 -10.07
C PRO A 7 -5.02 -16.28 -9.65
N LYS A 8 -5.14 -15.98 -8.36
CA LYS A 8 -4.70 -14.69 -7.82
C LYS A 8 -3.19 -14.53 -8.00
N MET A 9 -2.79 -13.40 -8.57
CA MET A 9 -1.38 -13.05 -8.72
C MET A 9 -0.82 -12.53 -7.40
N THR A 10 0.08 -13.29 -6.77
CA THR A 10 0.61 -12.98 -5.44
C THR A 10 2.02 -12.40 -5.48
N LYS A 11 2.85 -12.81 -6.45
CA LYS A 11 4.26 -12.42 -6.50
C LYS A 11 4.44 -11.04 -7.13
N PRO A 12 5.29 -10.17 -6.54
CA PRO A 12 5.61 -8.85 -7.12
C PRO A 12 6.19 -8.93 -8.54
N ALA A 13 7.06 -9.91 -8.81
CA ALA A 13 7.65 -10.09 -10.14
C ALA A 13 6.61 -10.39 -11.22
N ASP A 14 5.55 -11.12 -10.88
CA ASP A 14 4.46 -11.44 -11.80
C ASP A 14 3.65 -10.17 -12.12
N ARG A 15 3.45 -9.29 -11.13
CA ARG A 15 2.77 -7.99 -11.34
C ARG A 15 3.57 -7.08 -12.26
N LEU A 16 4.88 -7.02 -12.07
CA LEU A 16 5.77 -6.27 -12.95
C LEU A 16 5.76 -6.85 -14.38
N ALA A 17 5.72 -8.18 -14.51
CA ALA A 17 5.58 -8.83 -15.81
C ALA A 17 4.23 -8.53 -16.48
N PHE A 18 3.15 -8.49 -15.71
CA PHE A 18 1.82 -8.09 -16.17
C PHE A 18 1.82 -6.66 -16.72
N VAL A 19 2.31 -5.67 -15.97
CA VAL A 19 2.38 -4.27 -16.43
C VAL A 19 3.19 -4.13 -17.73
N ARG A 20 4.36 -4.78 -17.79
CA ARG A 20 5.15 -4.81 -19.03
C ARG A 20 4.40 -5.43 -20.21
N ASN A 21 3.59 -6.46 -19.96
CA ASN A 21 2.80 -7.09 -21.00
C ASN A 21 1.67 -6.17 -21.48
N GLU A 22 0.97 -5.48 -20.57
CA GLU A 22 -0.09 -4.54 -20.93
C GLU A 22 0.42 -3.40 -21.83
N PHE A 23 1.60 -2.83 -21.53
CA PHE A 23 2.23 -1.85 -22.42
C PHE A 23 2.54 -2.43 -23.81
N ARG A 24 3.06 -3.66 -23.87
CA ARG A 24 3.30 -4.33 -25.17
C ARG A 24 2.00 -4.58 -25.94
N THR A 25 0.95 -5.04 -25.27
CA THR A 25 -0.35 -5.32 -25.88
C THR A 25 -1.00 -4.05 -26.43
N THR A 26 -0.81 -2.91 -25.74
CA THR A 26 -1.25 -1.59 -26.23
C THR A 26 -0.32 -0.96 -27.26
N GLY A 27 0.76 -1.65 -27.66
CA GLY A 27 1.72 -1.18 -28.67
C GLY A 27 2.58 -0.02 -28.20
N ARG A 28 2.73 0.17 -26.88
CA ARG A 28 3.44 1.30 -26.29
C ARG A 28 4.76 0.89 -25.63
N SER A 29 5.73 1.79 -25.66
CA SER A 29 7.02 1.61 -24.99
C SER A 29 6.99 2.29 -23.62
N ALA A 30 7.47 1.58 -22.60
CA ALA A 30 7.66 2.10 -21.26
C ALA A 30 9.02 1.65 -20.72
N THR A 31 9.70 2.51 -19.95
CA THR A 31 10.96 2.15 -19.31
C THR A 31 10.74 1.09 -18.22
N PRO A 32 11.74 0.23 -17.92
CA PRO A 32 11.66 -0.70 -16.80
C PRO A 32 11.32 0.00 -15.48
N GLU A 33 11.89 1.19 -15.27
CA GLU A 33 11.69 2.04 -14.10
C GLU A 33 10.23 2.52 -14.03
N ALA A 34 9.65 2.98 -15.14
CA ALA A 34 8.22 3.36 -15.21
C ALA A 34 7.29 2.21 -14.80
N CYS A 35 7.57 0.99 -15.28
CA CYS A 35 6.79 -0.19 -14.92
C CYS A 35 6.90 -0.50 -13.41
N GLN A 36 8.09 -0.36 -12.84
CA GLN A 36 8.32 -0.56 -11.42
C GLN A 36 7.59 0.50 -10.59
N THR A 37 7.70 1.78 -10.98
CA THR A 37 7.01 2.89 -10.32
C THR A 37 5.49 2.71 -10.36
N LEU A 38 4.91 2.22 -11.45
CA LEU A 38 3.47 1.91 -11.52
C LEU A 38 3.06 0.83 -10.51
N VAL A 39 3.84 -0.25 -10.40
CA VAL A 39 3.57 -1.32 -9.43
C VAL A 39 3.71 -0.80 -8.00
N ASP A 40 4.71 0.03 -7.72
CA ASP A 40 4.91 0.60 -6.39
C ASP A 40 3.82 1.64 -6.03
N ALA A 41 3.31 2.36 -7.03
CA ALA A 41 2.27 3.38 -6.86
C ALA A 41 0.84 2.81 -6.86
N ILE A 42 0.58 1.62 -7.37
CA ILE A 42 -0.78 1.05 -7.43
C ILE A 42 -0.91 -0.22 -6.59
N GLY A 43 0.18 -0.94 -6.37
CA GLY A 43 0.22 -2.12 -5.52
C GLY A 43 -0.26 -3.38 -6.24
N SER A 44 -1.27 -4.05 -5.66
CA SER A 44 -1.65 -5.42 -6.06
C SER A 44 -2.92 -5.54 -6.91
N ASP A 45 -3.62 -4.43 -7.17
CA ASP A 45 -4.83 -4.45 -7.98
C ASP A 45 -4.50 -4.44 -9.49
N LEU A 46 -4.72 -5.60 -10.15
CA LEU A 46 -4.45 -5.77 -11.57
C LEU A 46 -5.38 -4.92 -12.47
N ARG A 47 -6.61 -4.65 -12.01
CA ARG A 47 -7.56 -3.84 -12.76
C ARG A 47 -7.12 -2.39 -12.75
N GLU A 48 -6.67 -1.88 -11.61
CA GLU A 48 -6.11 -0.53 -11.53
C GLU A 48 -4.82 -0.41 -12.32
N LEU A 49 -3.93 -1.42 -12.27
CA LEU A 49 -2.71 -1.43 -13.09
C LEU A 49 -3.01 -1.37 -14.58
N ALA A 50 -3.96 -2.17 -15.08
CA ALA A 50 -4.36 -2.17 -16.49
C ALA A 50 -5.03 -0.84 -16.91
N ALA A 51 -5.87 -0.28 -16.04
CA ALA A 51 -6.49 1.03 -16.26
C ALA A 51 -5.41 2.13 -16.34
N ALA A 52 -4.42 2.09 -15.47
CA ALA A 52 -3.33 3.05 -15.46
C ALA A 52 -2.46 2.99 -16.71
N VAL A 53 -2.15 1.78 -17.20
CA VAL A 53 -1.47 1.57 -18.48
C VAL A 53 -2.31 2.14 -19.63
N SER A 54 -3.60 1.84 -19.67
CA SER A 54 -4.51 2.34 -20.72
C SER A 54 -4.57 3.87 -20.73
N GLN A 55 -4.65 4.48 -19.56
CA GLN A 55 -4.66 5.93 -19.40
C GLN A 55 -3.33 6.55 -19.87
N LEU A 56 -2.20 6.06 -19.39
CA LEU A 56 -0.89 6.60 -19.78
C LEU A 56 -0.65 6.48 -21.29
N THR A 57 -1.07 5.38 -21.90
CA THR A 57 -0.95 5.20 -23.35
C THR A 57 -1.85 6.16 -24.14
N ALA A 58 -3.01 6.54 -23.59
CA ALA A 58 -3.91 7.51 -24.21
C ALA A 58 -3.42 8.96 -24.05
N ASP A 59 -2.85 9.28 -22.89
CA ASP A 59 -2.53 10.66 -22.51
C ASP A 59 -1.12 11.10 -22.91
N VAL A 60 -0.22 10.15 -23.20
CA VAL A 60 1.21 10.42 -23.40
C VAL A 60 1.69 10.02 -24.79
N GLU A 61 2.26 11.01 -25.49
CA GLU A 61 3.02 10.78 -26.71
C GLU A 61 4.46 10.33 -26.41
N GLY A 62 4.98 9.35 -27.17
CA GLY A 62 6.31 8.79 -27.00
C GLY A 62 6.44 7.68 -25.96
N THR A 63 7.67 7.46 -25.51
CA THR A 63 8.01 6.46 -24.48
C THR A 63 7.61 6.97 -23.10
N ILE A 64 6.98 6.10 -22.31
CA ILE A 64 6.57 6.41 -20.94
C ILE A 64 7.74 6.12 -19.99
N ASP A 65 8.21 7.14 -19.29
CA ASP A 65 9.26 7.04 -18.28
C ASP A 65 8.69 7.18 -16.84
N GLU A 66 9.55 6.95 -15.85
CA GLU A 66 9.21 7.03 -14.44
C GLU A 66 8.82 8.45 -14.00
N ALA A 67 9.33 9.49 -14.67
CA ALA A 67 8.97 10.87 -14.39
C ALA A 67 7.52 11.16 -14.81
N ILE A 68 7.11 10.65 -15.97
CA ILE A 68 5.73 10.70 -16.46
C ILE A 68 4.81 9.92 -15.51
N VAL A 69 5.17 8.68 -15.16
CA VAL A 69 4.40 7.88 -14.19
C VAL A 69 4.28 8.63 -12.86
N GLY A 70 5.39 9.18 -12.38
CA GLY A 70 5.44 10.02 -11.19
C GLY A 70 4.41 11.14 -11.29
N ARG A 71 4.39 11.93 -12.36
CA ARG A 71 3.43 13.05 -12.50
C ARG A 71 1.95 12.62 -12.43
N TYR A 72 1.61 11.44 -12.96
CA TYR A 72 0.23 10.93 -12.96
C TYR A 72 -0.17 10.22 -11.66
N TYR A 73 0.78 9.57 -11.00
CA TYR A 73 0.52 8.68 -9.85
C TYR A 73 1.32 9.06 -8.59
N THR A 74 1.83 10.30 -8.51
CA THR A 74 2.47 10.85 -7.30
C THR A 74 1.52 10.74 -6.11
N GLY A 75 2.02 10.25 -4.98
CA GLY A 75 1.24 10.15 -3.74
C GLY A 75 0.28 8.95 -3.68
N ARG A 76 0.23 8.11 -4.72
CA ARG A 76 -0.52 6.85 -4.71
C ARG A 76 0.24 5.68 -4.07
N ALA A 77 1.45 5.91 -3.53
CA ALA A 77 2.09 4.90 -2.67
C ALA A 77 1.11 4.48 -1.58
N GLU A 78 0.69 3.21 -1.61
CA GLU A 78 -0.40 2.64 -0.83
C GLU A 78 -0.44 3.26 0.58
N THR A 79 -1.41 4.14 0.83
CA THR A 79 -1.72 4.49 2.21
C THR A 79 -2.39 3.25 2.80
N SER A 80 -1.54 2.39 3.36
CA SER A 80 -1.96 1.17 4.02
C SER A 80 -2.91 1.51 5.16
N SER A 81 -3.83 0.61 5.47
CA SER A 81 -4.68 0.70 6.66
C SER A 81 -3.86 0.93 7.94
N PHE A 82 -2.61 0.44 7.96
CA PHE A 82 -1.65 0.69 9.02
C PHE A 82 -1.15 2.12 9.09
N THR A 83 -0.96 2.81 7.96
CA THR A 83 -0.53 4.23 7.93
C THR A 83 -1.59 5.14 8.57
N VAL A 84 -2.87 4.90 8.28
CA VAL A 84 -3.99 5.61 8.91
C VAL A 84 -3.96 5.38 10.42
N ALA A 85 -3.83 4.12 10.84
CA ALA A 85 -3.81 3.74 12.24
C ALA A 85 -2.61 4.33 12.99
N ASP A 86 -1.40 4.23 12.43
CA ASP A 86 -0.16 4.72 13.03
C ASP A 86 -0.21 6.24 13.26
N ARG A 87 -0.62 7.02 12.25
CA ARG A 87 -0.78 8.48 12.39
C ARG A 87 -1.85 8.84 13.43
N ALA A 88 -2.95 8.07 13.50
CA ALA A 88 -4.00 8.29 14.48
C ALA A 88 -3.51 8.04 15.91
N VAL A 89 -2.79 6.94 16.15
CA VAL A 89 -2.26 6.61 17.49
C VAL A 89 -1.11 7.54 17.92
N GLU A 90 -0.35 8.07 16.96
CA GLU A 90 0.68 9.10 17.18
C GLU A 90 0.09 10.50 17.47
N GLY A 91 -1.23 10.66 17.41
CA GLY A 91 -1.90 11.96 17.62
C GLY A 91 -1.80 12.92 16.44
N ARG A 92 -1.32 12.46 15.28
CA ARG A 92 -1.17 13.25 14.04
C ARG A 92 -2.49 13.31 13.27
N ALA A 93 -3.49 13.93 13.90
CA ALA A 93 -4.89 13.87 13.44
C ALA A 93 -5.09 14.38 12.01
N ALA A 94 -4.47 15.50 11.63
CA ALA A 94 -4.56 16.04 10.28
C ALA A 94 -4.05 15.04 9.23
N GLU A 95 -2.86 14.49 9.46
CA GLU A 95 -2.24 13.52 8.55
C GLU A 95 -2.97 12.17 8.53
N ALA A 96 -3.59 11.79 9.64
CA ALA A 96 -4.43 10.59 9.73
C ALA A 96 -5.73 10.75 8.92
N LEU A 97 -6.36 11.93 8.98
CA LEU A 97 -7.57 12.23 8.20
C LEU A 97 -7.27 12.32 6.70
N GLU A 98 -6.14 12.92 6.31
CA GLU A 98 -5.68 12.92 4.92
C GLU A 98 -5.44 11.50 4.41
N ALA A 99 -4.71 10.69 5.19
CA ALA A 99 -4.46 9.29 4.90
C ALA A 99 -5.79 8.50 4.77
N LEU A 100 -6.72 8.68 5.71
CA LEU A 100 -8.02 8.03 5.70
C LEU A 100 -8.82 8.38 4.45
N ARG A 101 -8.89 9.67 4.10
CA ARG A 101 -9.60 10.14 2.91
C ARG A 101 -9.03 9.47 1.65
N TRP A 102 -7.70 9.40 1.56
CA TRP A 102 -7.04 8.73 0.44
C TRP A 102 -7.33 7.23 0.41
N SER A 103 -7.11 6.51 1.51
CA SER A 103 -7.36 5.06 1.59
C SER A 103 -8.80 4.70 1.20
N LEU A 104 -9.80 5.49 1.63
CA LEU A 104 -11.19 5.25 1.24
C LEU A 104 -11.43 5.50 -0.26
N SER A 105 -10.82 6.55 -0.81
CA SER A 105 -10.94 6.88 -2.24
C SER A 105 -10.26 5.86 -3.16
N THR A 106 -9.24 5.15 -2.67
CA THR A 106 -8.53 4.07 -3.39
C THR A 106 -9.09 2.69 -3.09
N GLY A 107 -10.26 2.60 -2.46
CA GLY A 107 -10.99 1.34 -2.27
C GLY A 107 -10.45 0.43 -1.16
N VAL A 108 -9.58 0.93 -0.27
CA VAL A 108 -9.19 0.17 0.92
C VAL A 108 -10.43 -0.16 1.73
N ALA A 109 -10.67 -1.45 1.97
CA ALA A 109 -11.84 -1.90 2.70
C ALA A 109 -11.91 -1.23 4.09
N PRO A 110 -13.01 -0.55 4.45
CA PRO A 110 -13.12 0.15 5.74
C PRO A 110 -12.83 -0.74 6.95
N VAL A 111 -13.19 -2.03 6.87
CA VAL A 111 -12.92 -3.03 7.91
C VAL A 111 -11.42 -3.22 8.19
N MET A 112 -10.56 -3.04 7.18
CA MET A 112 -9.11 -3.14 7.36
C MET A 112 -8.57 -1.95 8.14
N ILE A 113 -9.10 -0.75 7.87
CA ILE A 113 -8.75 0.49 8.58
C ILE A 113 -9.18 0.40 10.04
N THR A 114 -10.43 0.00 10.31
CA THR A 114 -10.91 -0.17 11.69
C THR A 114 -10.15 -1.27 12.43
N SER A 115 -9.78 -2.35 11.74
CA SER A 115 -8.97 -3.44 12.31
C SER A 115 -7.56 -2.98 12.66
N ALA A 116 -6.91 -2.20 11.80
CA ALA A 116 -5.58 -1.64 12.06
C ALA A 116 -5.61 -0.67 13.25
N LEU A 117 -6.61 0.21 13.31
CA LEU A 117 -6.80 1.14 14.42
C LEU A 117 -7.05 0.40 15.74
N ALA A 118 -7.93 -0.61 15.73
CA ALA A 118 -8.20 -1.43 16.91
C ALA A 118 -6.95 -2.15 17.42
N GLN A 119 -6.09 -2.63 16.52
CA GLN A 119 -4.80 -3.22 16.89
C GLN A 119 -3.84 -2.21 17.51
N GLY A 120 -3.78 -0.98 16.99
CA GLY A 120 -2.98 0.11 17.55
C GLY A 120 -3.44 0.50 18.97
N VAL A 121 -4.74 0.71 19.15
CA VAL A 121 -5.31 1.04 20.47
C VAL A 121 -5.12 -0.11 21.47
N ARG A 122 -5.32 -1.37 21.05
CA ARG A 122 -5.08 -2.54 21.90
C ARG A 122 -3.61 -2.65 22.32
N ALA A 123 -2.69 -2.32 21.43
CA ALA A 123 -1.26 -2.27 21.74
C ALA A 123 -0.93 -1.21 22.80
N ILE A 124 -1.49 0.00 22.67
CA ILE A 124 -1.38 1.06 23.71
C ILE A 124 -1.96 0.55 25.04
N GLY A 125 -3.16 -0.01 25.03
CA GLY A 125 -3.82 -0.52 26.23
C GLY A 125 -2.98 -1.58 26.94
N LYS A 126 -2.45 -2.55 26.19
CA LYS A 126 -1.52 -3.58 26.69
C LYS A 126 -0.29 -2.96 27.34
N LEU A 127 0.35 -2.00 26.68
CA LEU A 127 1.54 -1.32 27.20
C LEU A 127 1.25 -0.51 28.47
N SER A 128 0.10 0.20 28.51
CA SER A 128 -0.32 0.97 29.68
C SER A 128 -0.64 0.09 30.90
N SER A 129 -1.09 -1.15 30.66
CA SER A 129 -1.40 -2.12 31.72
C SER A 129 -0.19 -2.92 32.20
N ALA A 130 0.92 -2.91 31.45
CA ALA A 130 2.13 -3.63 31.81
C ALA A 130 2.89 -2.87 32.91
N ARG A 131 3.32 -3.59 33.95
CA ARG A 131 4.20 -3.02 34.98
C ARG A 131 5.60 -2.91 34.39
N GLY A 132 6.26 -1.76 34.59
CA GLY A 132 7.52 -1.40 33.92
C GLY A 132 8.59 -2.50 33.93
N GLY A 133 9.47 -2.46 32.92
CA GLY A 133 10.53 -3.44 32.70
C GLY A 133 11.38 -3.08 31.48
N ARG A 134 12.35 -3.93 31.12
CA ARG A 134 13.16 -3.71 29.90
C ARG A 134 12.29 -3.94 28.65
N PRO A 135 12.48 -3.19 27.55
CA PRO A 135 11.67 -3.33 26.34
C PRO A 135 11.57 -4.75 25.78
N ALA A 136 12.65 -5.54 25.89
CA ALA A 136 12.68 -6.94 25.49
C ALA A 136 11.76 -7.85 26.34
N ASP A 137 11.64 -7.56 27.63
CA ASP A 137 10.78 -8.30 28.54
C ASP A 137 9.29 -7.97 28.26
N LEU A 138 8.99 -6.69 28.01
CA LEU A 138 7.67 -6.24 27.56
C LEU A 138 7.27 -6.79 26.19
N ALA A 139 8.21 -6.89 25.24
CA ALA A 139 7.96 -7.47 23.90
C ALA A 139 7.45 -8.91 24.00
N ARG A 140 8.12 -9.69 24.85
CA ARG A 140 7.79 -11.08 25.13
C ARG A 140 6.45 -11.23 25.86
N GLU A 141 6.19 -10.40 26.87
CA GLU A 141 4.95 -10.43 27.65
C GLU A 141 3.73 -10.02 26.81
N LEU A 142 3.88 -8.99 25.98
CA LEU A 142 2.76 -8.43 25.20
C LEU A 142 2.54 -9.12 23.85
N GLY A 143 3.47 -9.99 23.44
CA GLY A 143 3.48 -10.67 22.15
C GLY A 143 3.67 -9.69 20.99
N MET A 144 4.53 -8.68 21.17
CA MET A 144 4.72 -7.57 20.24
C MET A 144 6.18 -7.50 19.75
N PRO A 145 6.44 -7.11 18.49
CA PRO A 145 7.80 -6.84 18.03
C PRO A 145 8.46 -5.73 18.86
N PRO A 146 9.76 -5.82 19.21
CA PRO A 146 10.44 -4.84 20.05
C PRO A 146 10.34 -3.39 19.51
N TRP A 147 10.51 -3.22 18.19
CA TRP A 147 10.41 -1.90 17.54
C TRP A 147 9.03 -1.22 17.73
N LYS A 148 7.98 -2.02 17.96
CA LYS A 148 6.62 -1.52 18.17
C LYS A 148 6.40 -1.00 19.59
N ILE A 149 7.23 -1.44 20.55
CA ILE A 149 7.19 -0.92 21.92
C ILE A 149 7.78 0.48 21.98
N ASP A 150 8.91 0.70 21.30
CA ASP A 150 9.58 2.01 21.28
C ASP A 150 8.71 3.10 20.62
N ARG A 151 7.85 2.71 19.67
CA ARG A 151 6.96 3.62 18.94
C ARG A 151 5.66 3.97 19.68
N VAL A 152 5.29 3.17 20.69
CA VAL A 152 4.00 3.29 21.41
C VAL A 152 4.20 3.82 22.84
N ARG A 153 5.45 4.00 23.28
CA ARG A 153 5.83 4.61 24.55
C ARG A 153 5.80 6.13 24.46
#